data_AF-N9L9U7-F1
#
_entry.id   AF-N9L9U7-F1
#
_cell.length_a   1.000
_cell.length_b   1.000
_cell.length_c   1.000
_cell.angle_alpha   90.00
_cell.angle_beta   90.00
_cell.angle_gamma   90.00
#
_symmetry.space_group_name_H-M   'P 1'
#
loop_
_entity.id
_entity.type
_entity.pdbx_description
1 polymer ?
#
loop_
_entity_poly.entity_id
_entity_poly.type
_entity_poly.pdbx_seq_one_letter_code
_entity_poly.pdbx_strand_id
1 'polypeptide(L)' 'MFIQHNEYYINTSNITYFKVSESEKKVLVFFGGSSQTDLGEAVTLQYNTKPELDALISKLKKW' A
#
# COMPACT_ATOMS: atom_id res chain seq x y z
N MET A 1 7.93 10.69 -3.42
CA MET A 1 6.79 10.81 -4.35
C MET A 1 5.52 10.52 -3.56
N PHE A 2 4.44 11.24 -3.82
CA PHE A 2 3.17 11.01 -3.11
C PHE A 2 2.11 10.47 -4.06
N ILE A 3 1.30 9.53 -3.58
CA ILE A 3 0.08 9.09 -4.25
C ILE A 3 -1.12 9.45 -3.38
N GLN A 4 -2.20 9.88 -4.01
CA GLN A 4 -3.49 10.06 -3.34
C GLN A 4 -4.33 8.80 -3.48
N HIS A 5 -4.88 8.32 -2.36
CA HIS A 5 -5.89 7.28 -2.29
C HIS A 5 -6.98 7.70 -1.30
N ASN A 6 -8.20 7.92 -1.79
CA ASN A 6 -9.29 8.52 -1.01
C ASN A 6 -8.84 9.84 -0.35
N GLU A 7 -8.97 9.94 0.98
CA GLU A 7 -8.55 11.08 1.80
C GLU A 7 -7.07 11.04 2.23
N TYR A 8 -6.33 9.98 1.86
CA TYR A 8 -4.95 9.78 2.28
C TYR A 8 -3.95 10.22 1.20
N TYR A 9 -2.89 10.90 1.64
CA TYR A 9 -1.67 11.12 0.86
C TYR A 9 -0.57 10.20 1.38
N ILE A 10 -0.06 9.35 0.51
CA ILE A 10 0.88 8.28 0.87
C ILE A 10 2.23 8.60 0.28
N ASN A 11 3.25 8.77 1.12
CA ASN A 11 4.63 8.95 0.65
C ASN A 11 5.19 7.60 0.18
N THR A 12 5.26 7.41 -1.13
CA THR A 12 5.71 6.15 -1.70
C THR A 12 7.23 5.95 -1.69
N SER A 13 8.01 6.99 -1.41
CA SER A 13 9.48 6.89 -1.40
C SER A 13 10.03 6.10 -0.21
N ASN A 14 9.22 5.89 0.83
CA ASN A 14 9.64 5.21 2.06
C ASN A 14 8.94 3.87 2.28
N ILE A 15 8.24 3.36 1.26
CA ILE A 15 7.58 2.07 1.39
C ILE A 15 8.62 0.97 1.16
N THR A 16 8.71 0.03 2.11
CA THR A 16 9.60 -1.12 1.99
C THR A 16 8.95 -2.20 1.14
N TYR A 17 7.71 -2.57 1.46
CA TYR A 17 6.93 -3.57 0.73
C TYR A 17 5.43 -3.39 1.00
N PHE A 18 4.60 -4.05 0.21
CA PHE A 18 3.16 -4.12 0.41
C PHE A 18 2.64 -5.55 0.25
N LYS A 19 1.53 -5.87 0.90
CA LYS A 19 0.85 -7.16 0.83
C LYS A 19 -0.60 -6.96 0.41
N VAL A 20 -1.04 -7.72 -0.58
CA VAL A 20 -2.44 -7.77 -1.01
C VAL A 20 -3.14 -8.89 -0.25
N SER A 21 -4.28 -8.59 0.37
CA SER A 21 -5.20 -9.56 0.96
C SER A 21 -6.49 -9.55 0.15
N GLU A 22 -6.59 -10.48 -0.81
CA GLU A 22 -7.77 -10.56 -1.69
C GLU A 22 -9.04 -10.96 -0.95
N SER A 23 -8.93 -11.83 0.06
CA SER A 23 -10.04 -12.27 0.90
C SER A 23 -10.67 -11.13 1.70
N GLU A 24 -9.85 -10.18 2.14
CA GLU A 24 -10.28 -9.05 2.96
C GLU A 24 -10.38 -7.74 2.16
N LYS A 25 -10.17 -7.82 0.84
CA LYS A 25 -10.14 -6.69 -0.10
C LYS A 25 -9.34 -5.49 0.41
N LYS A 26 -8.12 -5.74 0.90
CA LYS A 26 -7.24 -4.70 1.43
C LYS A 26 -5.79 -4.87 0.97
N VAL A 27 -5.07 -3.75 0.90
CA VAL A 27 -3.63 -3.67 0.66
C VAL A 27 -2.97 -3.10 1.90
N LEU A 28 -2.05 -3.84 2.48
CA LEU A 28 -1.24 -3.42 3.63
C LEU A 28 0.08 -2.86 3.10
N VAL A 29 0.40 -1.62 3.45
CA VAL A 29 1.59 -0.90 3.02
C VAL A 29 2.48 -0.65 4.23
N PHE A 30 3.74 -1.08 4.17
CA PHE A 30 4.67 -1.02 5.31
C PHE A 30 5.80 -0.02 5.06
N PHE A 31 6.03 0.89 6.01
CA PHE A 31 7.03 1.94 5.93
C PHE A 31 8.17 1.72 6.93
N GLY A 32 9.40 2.08 6.55
CA GLY A 32 10.50 2.30 7.50
C GLY A 32 11.15 1.06 8.14
N GLY A 33 10.60 -0.15 7.98
CA GLY A 33 11.23 -1.40 8.43
C GLY A 33 11.83 -2.18 7.26
N SER A 34 13.08 -2.63 7.36
CA SER A 34 13.78 -3.41 6.32
C SER A 34 13.40 -4.90 6.30
N SER A 35 12.54 -5.35 7.22
CA SER A 35 12.13 -6.76 7.35
C SER A 35 10.67 -6.90 7.78
N GLN A 36 10.06 -8.06 7.52
CA GLN A 36 8.67 -8.36 7.93
C GLN A 36 8.48 -8.47 9.46
N THR A 37 9.58 -8.58 10.20
CA THR A 37 9.62 -8.71 11.66
C THR A 37 9.73 -7.37 12.38
N ASP A 38 10.17 -6.33 11.68
CA ASP A 38 10.17 -4.95 12.16
C ASP A 38 9.03 -4.24 11.45
N LEU A 39 7.81 -4.53 11.90
CA LEU A 39 6.62 -3.89 11.38
C LEU A 39 6.63 -2.45 11.87
N GLY A 40 7.32 -1.58 11.12
CA GLY A 40 7.17 -0.14 11.24
C GLY A 40 5.70 0.28 11.04
N GLU A 41 5.46 1.58 10.91
CA GLU A 41 4.12 2.08 10.63
C GLU A 41 3.55 1.41 9.38
N ALA A 42 2.30 0.95 9.46
CA ALA A 42 1.61 0.29 8.36
C ALA A 42 0.27 0.97 8.10
N VAL A 43 -0.05 1.16 6.82
CA VAL A 43 -1.34 1.70 6.39
C VAL A 43 -2.13 0.60 5.69
N THR A 44 -3.40 0.48 6.06
CA THR A 44 -4.34 -0.42 5.38
C THR A 44 -5.18 0.38 4.39
N LEU A 45 -5.08 0.03 3.12
CA LEU A 45 -5.86 0.62 2.03
C LEU A 45 -6.92 -0.38 1.60
N GLN A 46 -8.20 -0.01 1.74
CA GLN A 46 -9.30 -0.84 1.25
C GLN A 46 -9.51 -0.59 -0.25
N TYR A 47 -9.98 -1.63 -0.93
CA TYR A 47 -10.47 -1.55 -2.31
C TYR A 47 -11.76 -2.36 -2.42
N ASN A 48 -12.65 -1.99 -3.34
CA ASN A 48 -13.92 -2.68 -3.50
C ASN A 48 -13.95 -3.55 -4.76
N THR A 49 -13.21 -3.13 -5.78
CA THR A 49 -13.23 -3.72 -7.12
C THR A 49 -11.82 -4.11 -7.59
N LYS A 50 -11.74 -5.04 -8.53
CA LYS A 50 -10.46 -5.47 -9.12
C LYS A 50 -9.76 -4.35 -9.90
N PRO A 51 -10.45 -3.51 -10.70
CA PRO A 51 -9.81 -2.36 -11.35
C PRO A 51 -9.20 -1.36 -10.36
N GLU A 52 -9.82 -1.15 -9.20
CA GLU A 52 -9.30 -0.28 -8.15
C GLU A 52 -8.01 -0.85 -7.54
N LEU A 53 -7.99 -2.16 -7.27
CA LEU A 53 -6.79 -2.87 -6.82
C LEU A 53 -5.65 -2.73 -7.84
N ASP A 54 -5.93 -2.98 -9.12
CA ASP A 54 -4.91 -2.91 -10.18
C ASP A 54 -4.34 -1.49 -10.32
N ALA A 55 -5.19 -0.46 -10.24
CA ALA A 55 -4.76 0.93 -10.24
C ALA A 55 -3.91 1.27 -9.02
N LEU A 56 -4.30 0.78 -7.83
CA LEU A 56 -3.55 0.99 -6.58
C LEU A 56 -2.18 0.30 -6.63
N ILE A 57 -2.12 -0.96 -7.05
CA ILE A 57 -0.87 -1.69 -7.22
C ILE A 57 0.02 -0.99 -8.26
N SER A 58 -0.54 -0.50 -9.37
CA SER A 58 0.23 0.23 -10.38
C SER A 58 0.89 1.49 -9.80
N LYS A 59 0.15 2.27 -8.99
CA LYS A 59 0.68 3.43 -8.27
C LYS A 59 1.76 3.05 -7.24
N LEU A 60 1.59 1.90 -6.57
CA LEU A 60 2.55 1.35 -5.61
C LEU A 60 3.74 0.61 -6.26
N LYS A 61 3.73 0.32 -7.56
CA LYS A 61 4.87 -0.33 -8.24
C LYS A 61 5.77 0.64 -9.00
N LYS A 62 5.30 1.86 -9.28
CA LYS A 62 6.07 2.90 -9.97
C LYS A 62 7.11 3.57 -9.05
N TRP A 63 7.83 2.79 -8.24
CA TRP A 63 8.91 3.28 -7.37
C TRP A 63 10.25 3.02 -8.03
#